data_AF-A0A2U1AUK9-F1
#
_entry.id   AF-A0A2U1AUK9-F1
#
_cell.length_a   1.000
_cell.length_b   1.000
_cell.length_c   1.000
_cell.angle_alpha   90.00
_cell.angle_beta   90.00
_cell.angle_gamma   90.00
#
_symmetry.space_group_name_H-M   'P 1'
#
loop_
_entity.id
_entity.type
_entity.pdbx_description
1 polymer ?
#
loop_
_entity_poly.entity_id
_entity_poly.type
_entity_poly.pdbx_seq_one_letter_code
_entity_poly.pdbx_strand_id
1 'polypeptide(L)'
;MTKHWLIGGFLALACAAGAAGPEEDAFLRPVGQPPVAKAQRRQGGESLPPLPLPATPLRRSEQKHPPAPTTLIGKVIWGGYLDYTWPNGVVSRVFDWNMVPADAQQLLRHLKGRSGLEYQAVTLDLGMLSGDPAEVPVLLFSGGRSISFTPGERARLRKYLLDGGMVWFDSVAGSPFFSRSAAGEMRKILPEAPLRRVPADHPVFHLAKSLVAGETNRSKAQPFELEGVFLGPRLAAVISPVGLGCGWDNARPELITDARYYKPAAAVDLGVNLALYAVGWFDSARRYAAGESEAEPGTANPEQVPFAQLVTDGFWNSDPGSGDRFLRYLGRNLKVNTSGSVSYVNVDRAELSDYPFLFLNGLGDFTLEKPALEKLRRYLDDGGFLLVNNTMGLAEFDGAARRFIARLYPEKKLGRIPADHVLFTHGPYKFADSGFTAEAAARYPGETFPLLYGVSDGDRLALVYSPVDLAGGWQQVPRPGSVMYLSSAAGRLGGTIVTYFLTH
;
A
#
# COMPACT_ATOMS: atom_id res chain seq x y z
N MET A 1 -35.10 13.63 47.18
CA MET A 1 -33.88 13.00 47.75
C MET A 1 -33.14 12.26 46.65
N THR A 2 -32.14 12.97 46.11
CA THR A 2 -30.89 12.54 45.45
C THR A 2 -30.72 11.08 44.98
N LYS A 3 -30.72 10.89 43.65
CA LYS A 3 -30.00 9.81 42.97
C LYS A 3 -28.59 10.29 42.61
N HIS A 4 -27.57 9.60 43.12
CA HIS A 4 -26.16 9.84 42.82
C HIS A 4 -25.81 9.26 41.45
N TRP A 5 -25.19 10.08 40.60
CA TRP A 5 -24.51 9.66 39.38
C TRP A 5 -23.11 9.19 39.74
N LEU A 6 -22.79 7.92 39.50
CA LEU A 6 -21.43 7.40 39.49
C LEU A 6 -20.77 7.78 38.16
N ILE A 7 -19.83 8.72 38.23
CA ILE A 7 -18.92 9.06 37.15
C ILE A 7 -17.84 7.98 37.11
N GLY A 8 -17.89 7.11 36.11
CA GLY A 8 -16.81 6.18 35.81
C GLY A 8 -15.63 6.94 35.21
N GLY A 9 -14.54 7.05 35.97
CA GLY A 9 -13.27 7.57 35.49
C GLY A 9 -12.62 6.61 34.50
N PHE A 10 -12.37 7.06 33.28
CA PHE A 10 -11.45 6.39 32.36
C PHE A 10 -10.03 6.58 32.88
N LEU A 11 -9.42 5.52 33.44
CA LEU A 11 -7.97 5.45 33.57
C LEU A 11 -7.40 5.20 32.17
N ALA A 12 -6.77 6.22 31.59
CA ALA A 12 -5.91 6.05 30.44
C ALA A 12 -4.65 5.29 30.89
N LEU A 13 -4.39 4.11 30.30
CA LEU A 13 -3.05 3.53 30.36
C LEU A 13 -2.15 4.43 29.51
N ALA A 14 -1.23 5.15 30.16
CA ALA A 14 -0.30 6.03 29.49
C ALA A 14 0.63 5.23 28.57
N CYS A 15 0.63 5.55 27.27
CA CYS A 15 1.74 5.23 26.39
C CYS A 15 3.04 5.76 27.03
N ALA A 16 4.12 5.00 26.97
CA ALA A 16 5.44 5.50 27.36
C ALA A 16 5.86 6.60 26.37
N ALA A 17 5.53 7.85 26.68
CA ALA A 17 6.07 9.01 26.00
C ALA A 17 7.53 9.16 26.44
N GLY A 18 8.48 8.97 25.52
CA GLY A 18 9.81 9.54 25.71
C GLY A 18 9.66 11.03 25.99
N ALA A 19 10.34 11.57 26.99
CA ALA A 19 10.25 12.98 27.33
C ALA A 19 10.65 13.82 26.10
N ALA A 20 9.69 14.44 25.45
CA ALA A 20 9.91 15.29 24.28
C ALA A 20 10.75 16.51 24.71
N GLY A 21 11.76 16.85 23.91
CA GLY A 21 12.62 18.00 24.18
C GLY A 21 11.91 19.35 23.90
N PRO A 22 12.43 20.48 24.43
CA PRO A 22 11.85 21.81 24.20
C PRO A 22 11.69 22.19 22.72
N GLU A 23 12.52 21.63 21.84
CA GLU A 23 12.45 21.84 20.39
C GLU A 23 11.24 21.15 19.75
N GLU A 24 10.77 20.03 20.30
CA GLU A 24 9.61 19.31 19.79
C GLU A 24 8.29 20.01 20.16
N ASP A 25 8.24 20.63 21.34
CA ASP A 25 7.08 21.39 21.81
C ASP A 25 6.78 22.60 20.93
N ALA A 26 7.75 23.09 20.16
CA ALA A 26 7.53 24.10 19.11
C ALA A 26 6.60 23.60 17.99
N PHE A 27 6.54 22.28 17.77
CA PHE A 27 5.64 21.64 16.82
C PHE A 27 4.31 21.20 17.44
N LEU A 28 4.12 21.31 18.76
CA LEU A 28 2.84 21.03 19.42
C LEU A 28 2.15 22.33 19.85
N ARG A 29 1.59 23.03 18.87
CA ARG A 29 0.84 24.29 19.05
C ARG A 29 -0.56 24.17 18.44
N PRO A 30 -1.53 25.00 18.87
CA PRO A 30 -2.84 25.02 18.23
C PRO A 30 -2.73 25.28 16.73
N VAL A 31 -3.44 24.48 15.93
CA VAL A 31 -3.54 24.65 14.48
C VAL A 31 -4.89 25.31 14.17
N GLY A 32 -4.86 26.59 13.80
CA GLY A 32 -6.05 27.41 13.67
C GLY A 32 -6.54 28.03 14.97
N GLN A 33 -7.40 29.05 14.86
CA GLN A 33 -8.01 29.69 16.03
C GLN A 33 -9.16 28.84 16.58
N PRO A 34 -9.44 28.90 17.90
CA PRO A 34 -10.59 28.23 18.48
C PRO A 34 -11.86 28.71 17.76
N PRO A 35 -12.80 27.81 17.42
CA PRO A 35 -14.05 28.24 16.81
C PRO A 35 -14.73 29.26 17.73
N VAL A 36 -15.06 30.43 17.19
CA VAL A 36 -15.86 31.42 17.91
C VAL A 36 -17.15 30.73 18.32
N ALA A 37 -17.39 30.62 19.64
CA ALA A 37 -18.57 29.97 20.16
C ALA A 37 -19.80 30.56 19.46
N LYS A 38 -20.59 29.72 18.78
CA LYS A 38 -21.85 30.17 18.20
C LYS A 38 -22.65 30.86 19.31
N ALA A 39 -23.10 32.09 19.08
CA ALA A 39 -23.97 32.78 20.02
C ALA A 39 -25.12 31.84 20.39
N GLN A 40 -25.25 31.53 21.68
CA GLN A 40 -26.33 30.69 22.19
C GLN A 40 -27.67 31.39 21.89
N ARG A 41 -28.29 31.08 20.76
CA ARG A 41 -29.71 31.40 20.54
C ARG A 41 -30.51 30.43 21.40
N ARG A 42 -30.80 30.84 22.64
CA ARG A 42 -31.86 30.24 23.43
C ARG A 42 -33.18 30.65 22.78
N GLN A 43 -33.81 29.75 22.03
CA GLN A 43 -35.24 29.90 21.75
C GLN A 43 -35.97 29.64 23.06
N GLY A 44 -36.54 30.68 23.65
CA GLY A 44 -37.53 30.55 24.70
C GLY A 44 -38.80 29.99 24.09
N GLY A 45 -38.95 28.66 24.10
CA GLY A 45 -40.22 28.02 23.82
C GLY A 45 -41.04 28.00 25.09
N GLU A 46 -42.06 28.86 25.18
CA GLU A 46 -43.12 28.67 26.16
C GLU A 46 -43.90 27.41 25.75
N SER A 47 -43.76 26.33 26.52
CA SER A 47 -44.62 25.17 26.40
C SER A 47 -45.86 25.39 27.25
N LEU A 48 -47.03 25.44 26.61
CA LEU A 48 -48.30 25.33 27.30
C LEU A 48 -48.43 23.94 27.93
N PRO A 49 -48.87 23.81 29.20
CA PRO A 49 -49.18 22.50 29.76
C PRO A 49 -50.31 21.87 28.93
N PRO A 50 -50.20 20.60 28.51
CA PRO A 50 -51.27 19.96 27.76
C PRO A 50 -52.49 19.79 28.68
N LEU A 51 -53.58 20.48 28.33
CA LEU A 51 -54.91 20.23 28.90
C LEU A 51 -55.34 18.78 28.60
N PRO A 52 -56.15 18.15 29.45
CA PRO A 52 -56.55 16.76 29.26
C PRO A 52 -57.51 16.66 28.07
N LEU A 53 -57.03 16.12 26.95
CA LEU A 53 -57.87 15.73 25.81
C LEU A 53 -57.76 14.21 25.60
N PRO A 54 -58.83 13.54 25.15
CA PRO A 54 -58.90 12.10 25.04
C PRO A 54 -57.85 11.53 24.06
N ALA A 55 -57.22 10.42 24.46
CA ALA A 55 -56.12 9.80 23.75
C ALA A 55 -56.54 9.26 22.38
N THR A 56 -56.23 10.01 21.33
CA THR A 56 -56.22 9.49 19.96
C THR A 56 -54.76 9.13 19.63
N PRO A 57 -54.45 7.90 19.19
CA PRO A 57 -53.07 7.48 18.96
C PRO A 57 -52.42 8.31 17.85
N LEU A 58 -51.43 9.13 18.21
CA LEU A 58 -50.58 9.85 17.28
C LEU A 58 -49.64 8.85 16.60
N ARG A 59 -49.69 8.76 15.26
CA ARG A 59 -48.71 8.04 14.45
C ARG A 59 -47.33 8.64 14.70
N ARG A 60 -46.48 7.94 15.46
CA ARG A 60 -45.04 8.24 15.49
C ARG A 60 -44.43 7.73 14.19
N SER A 61 -44.12 8.65 13.28
CA SER A 61 -43.15 8.37 12.22
C SER A 61 -41.76 8.38 12.84
N GLU A 62 -41.26 7.20 13.17
CA GLU A 62 -39.87 7.03 13.58
C GLU A 62 -39.00 7.23 12.33
N GLN A 63 -38.20 8.29 12.31
CA GLN A 63 -37.27 8.55 11.22
C GLN A 63 -36.21 7.44 11.30
N LYS A 64 -36.34 6.41 10.45
CA LYS A 64 -35.32 5.36 10.37
C LYS A 64 -34.01 6.01 9.96
N HIS A 65 -33.10 6.16 10.91
CA HIS A 65 -31.74 6.57 10.60
C HIS A 65 -31.12 5.48 9.72
N PRO A 66 -30.50 5.84 8.59
CA PRO A 66 -29.74 4.88 7.82
C PRO A 66 -28.66 4.24 8.71
N PRO A 67 -28.28 2.98 8.44
CA PRO A 67 -27.20 2.33 9.19
C PRO A 67 -25.94 3.20 9.16
N ALA A 68 -25.21 3.22 10.27
CA ALA A 68 -23.97 3.97 10.35
C ALA A 68 -23.00 3.51 9.25
N PRO A 69 -22.28 4.43 8.59
CA PRO A 69 -21.29 4.07 7.57
C PRO A 69 -20.23 3.12 8.12
N THR A 70 -19.67 2.27 7.27
CA THR A 70 -18.55 1.40 7.65
C THR A 70 -17.34 2.24 8.03
N THR A 71 -16.58 1.79 9.03
CA THR A 71 -15.35 2.46 9.45
C THR A 71 -14.24 2.23 8.42
N LEU A 72 -13.58 3.30 7.98
CA LEU A 72 -12.37 3.22 7.15
C LEU A 72 -11.12 3.59 7.94
N ILE A 73 -11.20 4.65 8.75
CA ILE A 73 -10.04 5.23 9.44
C ILE A 73 -10.24 5.17 10.95
N GLY A 74 -9.33 4.51 11.65
CA GLY A 74 -9.16 4.63 13.09
C GLY A 74 -8.08 5.65 13.41
N LYS A 75 -8.47 6.84 13.89
CA LYS A 75 -7.52 7.84 14.39
C LYS A 75 -7.06 7.42 15.78
N VAL A 76 -5.77 7.15 15.91
CA VAL A 76 -5.20 6.52 17.10
C VAL A 76 -4.89 7.57 18.15
N ILE A 77 -5.35 7.35 19.38
CA ILE A 77 -4.96 8.12 20.56
C ILE A 77 -3.55 7.69 20.97
N TRP A 78 -2.65 8.66 21.09
CA TRP A 78 -1.29 8.45 21.57
C TRP A 78 -0.71 9.75 22.15
N GLY A 79 0.38 9.61 22.91
CA GLY A 79 1.11 10.75 23.46
C GLY A 79 0.37 11.45 24.61
N GLY A 80 0.72 12.71 24.84
CA GLY A 80 0.17 13.57 25.89
C GLY A 80 -0.46 14.83 25.32
N TYR A 81 -0.32 15.92 26.06
CA TYR A 81 -0.81 17.23 25.65
C TYR A 81 0.07 18.36 26.18
N LEU A 82 -0.07 19.54 25.58
CA LEU A 82 0.39 20.81 26.11
C LEU A 82 -0.77 21.79 26.20
N ASP A 83 -0.72 22.67 27.19
CA ASP A 83 -1.66 23.79 27.31
C ASP A 83 -1.00 25.03 26.69
N TYR A 84 -1.72 25.71 25.78
CA TYR A 84 -1.29 26.95 25.15
C TYR A 84 -2.18 28.10 25.60
N THR A 85 -1.57 29.14 26.17
CA THR A 85 -2.27 30.37 26.56
C THR A 85 -2.22 31.39 25.44
N TRP A 86 -3.38 31.73 24.89
CA TRP A 86 -3.55 32.76 23.88
C TRP A 86 -3.30 34.17 24.46
N PRO A 87 -2.98 35.18 23.62
CA PRO A 87 -2.81 36.56 24.08
C PRO A 87 -4.02 37.16 24.81
N ASN A 88 -5.22 36.64 24.57
CA ASN A 88 -6.46 37.03 25.25
C ASN A 88 -6.71 36.28 26.58
N GLY A 89 -5.75 35.48 27.05
CA GLY A 89 -5.84 34.70 28.29
C GLY A 89 -6.59 33.37 28.18
N VAL A 90 -7.18 33.05 27.02
CA VAL A 90 -7.82 31.74 26.81
C VAL A 90 -6.75 30.66 26.79
N VAL A 91 -6.99 29.53 27.46
CA VAL A 91 -6.10 28.36 27.41
C VAL A 91 -6.70 27.31 26.47
N SER A 92 -5.90 26.80 25.55
CA SER A 92 -6.26 25.70 24.66
C SER A 92 -5.33 24.51 24.86
N ARG A 93 -5.92 23.36 25.13
CA ARG A 93 -5.19 22.09 25.23
C ARG A 93 -4.98 21.48 23.85
N VAL A 94 -3.74 21.16 23.54
CA VAL A 94 -3.32 20.54 22.28
C VAL A 94 -2.78 19.15 22.58
N PHE A 95 -3.43 18.13 22.03
CA PHE A 95 -3.01 16.74 22.19
C PHE A 95 -2.09 16.33 21.04
N ASP A 96 -1.08 15.50 21.30
CA ASP A 96 -0.16 14.98 20.26
C ASP A 96 -0.93 14.36 19.10
N TRP A 97 -1.84 13.46 19.42
CA TRP A 97 -2.63 12.73 18.44
C TRP A 97 -3.69 13.58 17.73
N ASN A 98 -4.06 14.75 18.28
CA ASN A 98 -5.25 15.49 17.85
C ASN A 98 -5.01 16.98 17.57
N MET A 99 -3.84 17.32 17.02
CA MET A 99 -3.54 18.69 16.61
C MET A 99 -4.57 19.29 15.64
N VAL A 100 -5.16 18.45 14.77
CA VAL A 100 -6.22 18.82 13.83
C VAL A 100 -7.41 17.89 14.03
N PRO A 101 -8.44 18.26 14.82
CA PRO A 101 -9.47 17.32 15.24
C PRO A 101 -10.37 16.75 14.13
N ALA A 102 -10.64 17.52 13.07
CA ALA A 102 -11.58 17.10 12.03
C ALA A 102 -10.91 16.54 10.77
N ASP A 103 -9.58 16.41 10.74
CA ASP A 103 -8.79 15.96 9.58
C ASP A 103 -9.34 14.72 8.87
N ALA A 104 -9.45 13.57 9.55
CA ALA A 104 -9.93 12.33 8.98
C ALA A 104 -11.41 12.43 8.55
N GLN A 105 -12.24 13.12 9.33
CA GLN A 105 -13.66 13.27 9.00
C GLN A 105 -13.86 14.16 7.75
N GLN A 106 -13.06 15.21 7.59
CA GLN A 106 -13.10 16.09 6.42
C GLN A 106 -12.57 15.36 5.19
N LEU A 107 -11.49 14.60 5.33
CA LEU A 107 -10.98 13.75 4.26
C LEU A 107 -12.06 12.79 3.75
N LEU A 108 -12.78 12.11 4.64
CA LEU A 108 -13.86 11.19 4.25
C LEU A 108 -15.06 11.91 3.63
N ARG A 109 -15.34 13.15 4.04
CA ARG A 109 -16.34 14.00 3.35
C ARG A 109 -15.91 14.32 1.91
N HIS A 110 -14.65 14.63 1.68
CA HIS A 110 -14.10 14.84 0.34
C HIS A 110 -14.10 13.56 -0.50
N LEU A 111 -13.79 12.41 0.10
CA LEU A 111 -13.90 11.09 -0.54
C LEU A 111 -15.34 10.86 -1.02
N LYS A 112 -16.33 10.99 -0.12
CA LYS A 112 -17.75 10.83 -0.46
C LYS A 112 -18.17 11.74 -1.61
N GLY A 113 -17.76 13.01 -1.58
CA GLY A 113 -18.07 13.98 -2.64
C GLY A 113 -17.48 13.63 -4.01
N ARG A 114 -16.40 12.83 -4.08
CA ARG A 114 -15.68 12.52 -5.33
C ARG A 114 -15.92 11.11 -5.86
N SER A 115 -16.12 10.13 -4.97
CA SER A 115 -16.31 8.71 -5.33
C SER A 115 -17.71 8.19 -5.03
N GLY A 116 -18.51 8.91 -4.24
CA GLY A 116 -19.79 8.43 -3.70
C GLY A 116 -19.64 7.41 -2.56
N LEU A 117 -18.43 6.99 -2.22
CA LEU A 117 -18.18 6.04 -1.14
C LEU A 117 -18.34 6.72 0.22
N GLU A 118 -19.21 6.17 1.06
CA GLU A 118 -19.50 6.71 2.39
C GLU A 118 -18.86 5.84 3.48
N TYR A 119 -17.91 6.44 4.19
CA TYR A 119 -17.19 5.84 5.31
C TYR A 119 -17.14 6.80 6.49
N GLN A 120 -16.85 6.26 7.68
CA GLN A 120 -16.60 7.04 8.88
C GLN A 120 -15.18 6.87 9.41
N ALA A 121 -14.76 7.86 10.20
CA ALA A 121 -13.57 7.78 11.03
C ALA A 121 -13.99 7.59 12.49
N VAL A 122 -13.26 6.75 13.21
CA VAL A 122 -13.45 6.52 14.64
C VAL A 122 -12.18 6.87 15.38
N THR A 123 -12.30 7.24 16.65
CA THR A 123 -11.14 7.40 17.53
C THR A 123 -10.95 6.11 18.32
N LEU A 124 -9.71 5.61 18.40
CA LEU A 124 -9.41 4.38 19.12
C LEU A 124 -8.08 4.43 19.88
N ASP A 125 -7.99 3.64 20.93
CA ASP A 125 -6.76 3.37 21.68
C ASP A 125 -6.11 2.09 21.14
N LEU A 126 -4.78 2.10 20.95
CA LEU A 126 -4.02 0.93 20.48
C LEU A 126 -4.19 -0.30 21.37
N GLY A 127 -4.32 -0.12 22.68
CA GLY A 127 -4.56 -1.19 23.62
C GLY A 127 -5.92 -1.88 23.42
N MET A 128 -6.89 -1.16 22.86
CA MET A 128 -8.25 -1.61 22.59
C MET A 128 -8.46 -2.04 21.13
N LEU A 129 -7.42 -2.01 20.29
CA LEU A 129 -7.51 -2.44 18.91
C LEU A 129 -7.77 -3.95 18.84
N SER A 130 -8.90 -4.32 18.23
CA SER A 130 -9.28 -5.72 17.93
C SER A 130 -8.21 -6.45 17.13
N GLY A 131 -7.53 -5.70 16.26
CA GLY A 131 -6.46 -6.16 15.39
C GLY A 131 -6.95 -6.70 14.06
N ASP A 132 -8.26 -6.65 13.78
CA ASP A 132 -8.84 -7.04 12.49
C ASP A 132 -8.91 -5.84 11.52
N PRO A 133 -8.14 -5.86 10.42
CA PRO A 133 -8.22 -4.84 9.38
C PRO A 133 -9.58 -4.70 8.71
N ALA A 134 -10.47 -5.71 8.79
CA ALA A 134 -11.81 -5.60 8.24
C ALA A 134 -12.71 -4.65 9.03
N GLU A 135 -12.45 -4.47 10.32
CA GLU A 135 -13.17 -3.51 11.18
C GLU A 135 -12.63 -2.10 11.02
N VAL A 136 -11.31 -1.97 10.94
CA VAL A 136 -10.61 -0.68 10.77
C VAL A 136 -9.46 -0.87 9.77
N PRO A 137 -9.69 -0.62 8.46
CA PRO A 137 -8.69 -0.86 7.42
C PRO A 137 -7.46 0.04 7.49
N VAL A 138 -7.61 1.26 8.02
CA VAL A 138 -6.53 2.25 8.15
C VAL A 138 -6.41 2.74 9.58
N LEU A 139 -5.21 2.67 10.15
CA LEU A 139 -4.85 3.41 11.36
C LEU A 139 -4.15 4.71 11.00
N LEU A 140 -4.66 5.83 11.48
CA LEU A 140 -4.06 7.15 11.32
C LEU A 140 -3.37 7.58 12.61
N PHE A 141 -2.06 7.77 12.53
CA PHE A 141 -1.25 8.46 13.53
C PHE A 141 -0.91 9.84 13.00
N SER A 142 -1.46 10.86 13.63
CA SER A 142 -1.13 12.26 13.35
C SER A 142 -0.40 12.87 14.54
N GLY A 143 0.59 13.73 14.31
CA GLY A 143 1.14 14.60 15.36
C GLY A 143 2.37 15.39 14.97
N GLY A 144 2.96 16.04 15.98
CA GLY A 144 4.09 16.97 15.83
C GLY A 144 5.34 16.61 16.65
N ARG A 145 5.25 15.71 17.62
CA ARG A 145 6.38 15.28 18.47
C ARG A 145 6.78 13.83 18.19
N SER A 146 7.86 13.37 18.78
CA SER A 146 8.36 12.01 18.58
C SER A 146 7.35 10.97 19.07
N ILE A 147 7.05 9.98 18.23
CA ILE A 147 6.20 8.84 18.57
C ILE A 147 7.05 7.64 18.99
N SER A 148 6.60 6.90 20.01
CA SER A 148 7.25 5.68 20.46
C SER A 148 6.21 4.68 20.94
N PHE A 149 6.40 3.42 20.58
CA PHE A 149 5.54 2.33 21.02
C PHE A 149 6.24 1.44 22.04
N THR A 150 5.46 0.88 22.96
CA THR A 150 5.86 -0.23 23.82
C THR A 150 6.08 -1.51 22.97
N PRO A 151 6.83 -2.51 23.49
CA PRO A 151 6.98 -3.78 22.78
C PRO A 151 5.66 -4.46 22.42
N GLY A 152 4.65 -4.39 23.29
CA GLY A 152 3.32 -4.95 23.04
C GLY A 152 2.54 -4.24 21.93
N GLU A 153 2.61 -2.90 21.89
CA GLU A 153 2.02 -2.12 20.80
C GLU A 153 2.72 -2.40 19.47
N ARG A 154 4.06 -2.51 19.45
CA ARG A 154 4.80 -2.90 18.24
C ARG A 154 4.37 -4.27 17.73
N ALA A 155 4.23 -5.25 18.61
CA ALA A 155 3.78 -6.59 18.25
C ALA A 155 2.35 -6.58 17.66
N ARG A 156 1.45 -5.78 18.24
CA ARG A 156 0.08 -5.62 17.76
C ARG A 156 0.03 -4.93 16.39
N LEU A 157 0.79 -3.85 16.21
CA LEU A 157 0.91 -3.15 14.92
C LEU A 157 1.53 -4.05 13.85
N ARG A 158 2.55 -4.84 14.20
CA ARG A 158 3.15 -5.83 13.30
C ARG A 158 2.10 -6.83 12.82
N LYS A 159 1.36 -7.43 13.75
CA LYS A 159 0.28 -8.37 13.41
C LYS A 159 -0.77 -7.70 12.51
N TYR A 160 -1.25 -6.51 12.88
CA TYR A 160 -2.24 -5.76 12.11
C TYR A 160 -1.79 -5.48 10.66
N LEU A 161 -0.53 -5.08 10.46
CA LEU A 161 0.03 -4.83 9.13
C LEU A 161 0.14 -6.12 8.30
N LEU A 162 0.60 -7.22 8.92
CA LEU A 162 0.72 -8.54 8.28
C LEU A 162 -0.66 -9.12 7.92
N ASP A 163 -1.69 -8.85 8.72
CA ASP A 163 -3.08 -9.27 8.48
C ASP A 163 -3.79 -8.46 7.38
N GLY A 164 -3.12 -7.44 6.83
CA GLY A 164 -3.62 -6.65 5.71
C GLY A 164 -4.04 -5.21 6.07
N GLY A 165 -3.85 -4.79 7.32
CA GLY A 165 -4.09 -3.42 7.76
C GLY A 165 -3.13 -2.42 7.12
N MET A 166 -3.51 -1.14 7.12
CA MET A 166 -2.68 -0.05 6.63
C MET A 166 -2.44 0.99 7.73
N VAL A 167 -1.23 1.53 7.83
CA VAL A 167 -0.90 2.58 8.80
C VAL A 167 -0.48 3.85 8.08
N TRP A 168 -1.08 4.98 8.43
CA TRP A 168 -0.71 6.31 7.95
C TRP A 168 -0.10 7.12 9.09
N PHE A 169 1.11 7.63 8.87
CA PHE A 169 1.74 8.62 9.74
C PHE A 169 1.69 9.97 9.03
N ASP A 170 0.97 10.92 9.62
CA ASP A 170 0.89 12.30 9.16
C ASP A 170 1.66 13.23 10.11
N SER A 171 2.83 13.72 9.66
CA SER A 171 3.51 14.84 10.32
C SER A 171 2.67 16.11 10.10
N VAL A 172 1.63 16.35 10.90
CA VAL A 172 0.56 17.36 10.70
C VAL A 172 1.08 18.72 10.23
N ALA A 173 2.18 19.20 10.80
CA ALA A 173 2.83 20.46 10.46
C ALA A 173 4.25 20.28 9.87
N GLY A 174 4.56 19.10 9.36
CA GLY A 174 5.86 18.76 8.78
C GLY A 174 6.97 18.59 9.81
N SER A 175 6.64 18.20 11.04
CA SER A 175 7.62 17.95 12.09
C SER A 175 8.59 16.85 11.67
N PRO A 176 9.90 17.13 11.68
CA PRO A 176 10.91 16.12 11.39
C PRO A 176 11.09 15.15 12.56
N PHE A 177 10.66 15.49 13.77
CA PHE A 177 10.71 14.61 14.94
C PHE A 177 9.70 13.46 14.79
N PHE A 178 8.45 13.79 14.44
CA PHE A 178 7.41 12.79 14.22
C PHE A 178 7.75 11.86 13.06
N SER A 179 8.16 12.38 11.89
CA SER A 179 8.47 11.52 10.73
C SER A 179 9.67 10.61 10.98
N ARG A 180 10.76 11.12 11.59
CA ARG A 180 11.94 10.29 11.90
C ARG A 180 11.64 9.22 12.94
N SER A 181 10.88 9.55 13.97
CA SER A 181 10.50 8.57 15.01
C SER A 181 9.53 7.53 14.47
N ALA A 182 8.54 7.91 13.65
CA ALA A 182 7.67 6.98 12.93
C ALA A 182 8.48 6.02 12.03
N ALA A 183 9.45 6.54 11.27
CA ALA A 183 10.37 5.73 10.48
C ALA A 183 11.20 4.77 11.36
N GLY A 184 11.66 5.24 12.52
CA GLY A 184 12.36 4.42 13.51
C GLY A 184 11.50 3.30 14.08
N GLU A 185 10.23 3.57 14.38
CA GLU A 185 9.29 2.56 14.87
C GLU A 185 8.94 1.54 13.77
N MET A 186 8.75 1.98 12.52
CA MET A 186 8.49 1.05 11.40
C MET A 186 9.65 0.07 11.18
N ARG A 187 10.91 0.52 11.28
CA ARG A 187 12.09 -0.37 11.22
C ARG A 187 12.13 -1.40 12.35
N LYS A 188 11.53 -1.10 13.51
CA LYS A 188 11.40 -2.05 14.64
C LYS A 188 10.21 -2.99 14.47
N ILE A 189 9.11 -2.52 13.86
CA ILE A 189 7.87 -3.29 13.67
C ILE A 189 8.02 -4.28 12.50
N LEU A 190 8.64 -3.88 11.40
CA LEU A 190 8.90 -4.69 10.20
C LEU A 190 10.38 -4.59 9.78
N PRO A 191 11.33 -5.17 10.53
CA PRO A 191 12.76 -5.10 10.19
C PRO A 191 13.11 -5.72 8.84
N GLU A 192 12.29 -6.67 8.35
CA GLU A 192 12.43 -7.33 7.07
C GLU A 192 11.92 -6.50 5.88
N ALA A 193 11.11 -5.47 6.12
CA ALA A 193 10.50 -4.66 5.07
C ALA A 193 11.12 -3.25 5.09
N PRO A 194 12.04 -2.93 4.15
CA PRO A 194 12.74 -1.67 4.17
C PRO A 194 11.79 -0.48 3.91
N LEU A 195 11.95 0.57 4.70
CA LEU A 195 11.33 1.87 4.44
C LEU A 195 12.04 2.52 3.25
N ARG A 196 11.26 2.93 2.25
CA ARG A 196 11.77 3.56 1.03
C ARG A 196 10.86 4.69 0.57
N ARG A 197 11.35 5.60 -0.26
CA ARG A 197 10.48 6.57 -0.93
C ARG A 197 9.48 5.83 -1.83
N VAL A 198 8.22 6.24 -1.79
CA VAL A 198 7.19 5.72 -2.69
C VAL A 198 7.47 6.25 -4.10
N PRO A 199 7.64 5.38 -5.12
CA PRO A 199 7.89 5.80 -6.50
C PRO A 199 6.77 6.69 -7.04
N ALA A 200 7.12 7.66 -7.90
CA ALA A 200 6.16 8.63 -8.43
C ALA A 200 5.11 8.00 -9.36
N ASP A 201 5.39 6.84 -9.93
CA ASP A 201 4.49 6.06 -10.77
C ASP A 201 3.72 4.96 -9.98
N HIS A 202 3.85 4.93 -8.66
CA HIS A 202 3.11 4.01 -7.81
C HIS A 202 1.61 4.34 -7.81
N PRO A 203 0.70 3.34 -7.82
CA PRO A 203 -0.76 3.54 -7.91
C PRO A 203 -1.36 4.52 -6.93
N VAL A 204 -0.78 4.64 -5.71
CA VAL A 204 -1.23 5.59 -4.68
C VAL A 204 -1.26 7.05 -5.14
N PHE A 205 -0.56 7.39 -6.23
CA PHE A 205 -0.56 8.73 -6.81
C PHE A 205 -1.54 8.91 -7.99
N HIS A 206 -2.26 7.87 -8.39
CA HIS A 206 -2.97 7.84 -9.68
C HIS A 206 -4.44 7.38 -9.65
N LEU A 207 -5.00 6.99 -8.48
CA LEU A 207 -6.33 6.37 -8.44
C LEU A 207 -7.50 7.30 -8.75
N ALA A 208 -7.72 8.34 -7.94
CA ALA A 208 -8.78 9.34 -8.20
C ALA A 208 -8.30 10.43 -9.15
N LYS A 209 -7.05 10.86 -8.94
CA LYS A 209 -6.40 11.88 -9.76
C LYS A 209 -4.92 11.55 -9.85
N SER A 210 -4.37 11.61 -11.05
CA SER A 210 -2.93 11.49 -11.27
C SER A 210 -2.23 12.76 -10.78
N LEU A 211 -1.53 12.67 -9.64
CA LEU A 211 -0.68 13.74 -9.12
C LEU A 211 0.56 13.22 -8.39
N VAL A 212 1.73 13.72 -8.80
CA VAL A 212 3.04 13.35 -8.24
C VAL A 212 3.71 14.50 -7.47
N ALA A 213 3.09 15.68 -7.50
CA ALA A 213 3.51 16.87 -6.78
C ALA A 213 2.28 17.68 -6.33
N GLY A 214 2.47 18.49 -5.29
CA GLY A 214 1.43 19.32 -4.71
C GLY A 214 1.97 20.67 -4.24
N GLU A 215 1.10 21.68 -4.21
CA GLU A 215 1.43 22.97 -3.62
C GLU A 215 1.54 22.84 -2.09
N THR A 216 2.60 23.40 -1.52
CA THR A 216 2.83 23.51 -0.08
C THR A 216 2.80 24.96 0.36
N ASN A 217 2.92 25.21 1.65
CA ASN A 217 3.18 26.55 2.16
C ASN A 217 4.55 27.14 1.76
N ARG A 218 5.46 26.32 1.22
CA ARG A 218 6.84 26.73 0.87
C ARG A 218 7.17 26.64 -0.63
N SER A 219 6.38 25.90 -1.42
CA SER A 219 6.64 25.65 -2.84
C SER A 219 5.33 25.47 -3.62
N LYS A 220 5.29 25.95 -4.86
CA LYS A 220 4.12 25.77 -5.75
C LYS A 220 3.96 24.34 -6.28
N ALA A 221 5.05 23.58 -6.34
CA ALA A 221 5.07 22.23 -6.91
C ALA A 221 6.11 21.38 -6.19
N GLN A 222 5.80 20.95 -4.96
CA GLN A 222 6.65 20.04 -4.20
C GLN A 222 6.30 18.59 -4.59
N PRO A 223 7.23 17.78 -5.09
CA PRO A 223 7.00 16.34 -5.28
C PRO A 223 6.50 15.70 -3.98
N PHE A 224 5.60 14.74 -4.07
CA PHE A 224 5.19 14.01 -2.87
C PHE A 224 6.39 13.26 -2.27
N GLU A 225 6.58 13.44 -0.97
CA GLU A 225 7.72 12.91 -0.20
C GLU A 225 7.32 11.70 0.65
N LEU A 226 6.30 10.93 0.23
CA LEU A 226 5.85 9.78 1.00
C LEU A 226 6.97 8.73 1.13
N GLU A 227 7.24 8.33 2.36
CA GLU A 227 8.02 7.13 2.67
C GLU A 227 7.06 5.97 2.93
N GLY A 228 7.39 4.79 2.44
CA GLY A 228 6.52 3.63 2.43
C GLY A 228 7.22 2.36 2.88
N VAL A 229 6.48 1.52 3.60
CA VAL A 229 6.84 0.12 3.85
C VAL A 229 5.93 -0.76 3.02
N PHE A 230 6.52 -1.66 2.25
CA PHE A 230 5.81 -2.55 1.35
C PHE A 230 5.76 -3.96 1.92
N LEU A 231 4.59 -4.59 1.85
CA LEU A 231 4.39 -6.01 2.13
C LEU A 231 3.85 -6.65 0.85
N GLY A 232 4.71 -7.40 0.17
CA GLY A 232 4.48 -7.81 -1.21
C GLY A 232 4.34 -6.57 -2.10
N PRO A 233 3.30 -6.45 -2.95
CA PRO A 233 3.12 -5.31 -3.84
C PRO A 233 2.38 -4.14 -3.16
N ARG A 234 1.92 -4.33 -1.91
CA ARG A 234 1.06 -3.36 -1.25
C ARG A 234 1.86 -2.41 -0.37
N LEU A 235 1.56 -1.13 -0.46
CA LEU A 235 1.96 -0.11 0.51
C LEU A 235 1.23 -0.33 1.84
N ALA A 236 1.92 -0.96 2.81
CA ALA A 236 1.35 -1.35 4.09
C ALA A 236 1.43 -0.23 5.13
N ALA A 237 2.47 0.58 5.10
CA ALA A 237 2.56 1.79 5.92
C ALA A 237 3.05 2.95 5.07
N VAL A 238 2.56 4.17 5.38
CA VAL A 238 3.00 5.40 4.74
C VAL A 238 3.33 6.45 5.78
N ILE A 239 4.41 7.19 5.55
CA ILE A 239 4.83 8.33 6.37
C ILE A 239 4.86 9.54 5.45
N SER A 240 4.06 10.56 5.78
CA SER A 240 4.06 11.85 5.12
C SER A 240 4.89 12.83 5.95
N PRO A 241 6.13 13.17 5.52
CA PRO A 241 6.96 14.13 6.24
C PRO A 241 6.54 15.59 5.99
N VAL A 242 5.58 15.82 5.09
CA VAL A 242 4.93 17.10 4.82
C VAL A 242 3.47 16.95 5.24
N GLY A 243 2.97 17.84 6.09
CA GLY A 243 1.66 17.68 6.72
C GLY A 243 0.49 17.63 5.74
N LEU A 244 -0.36 16.63 5.90
CA LEU A 244 -1.60 16.41 5.16
C LEU A 244 -2.81 16.92 5.96
N GLY A 245 -2.85 16.66 7.27
CA GLY A 245 -3.98 16.96 8.15
C GLY A 245 -4.39 18.43 8.14
N CYS A 246 -3.42 19.36 8.13
CA CYS A 246 -3.70 20.78 7.99
C CYS A 246 -4.47 21.08 6.69
N GLY A 247 -4.09 20.45 5.58
CA GLY A 247 -4.77 20.63 4.30
C GLY A 247 -6.14 19.95 4.26
N TRP A 248 -6.31 18.78 4.88
CA TRP A 248 -7.60 18.07 4.97
C TRP A 248 -8.66 18.86 5.72
N ASP A 249 -8.29 19.56 6.80
CA ASP A 249 -9.22 20.38 7.59
C ASP A 249 -9.16 21.88 7.21
N ASN A 250 -8.42 22.23 6.16
CA ASN A 250 -8.19 23.62 5.74
C ASN A 250 -7.70 24.53 6.90
N ALA A 251 -6.90 23.95 7.80
CA ALA A 251 -6.33 24.60 8.96
C ALA A 251 -4.94 25.17 8.63
N ARG A 252 -4.54 26.23 9.35
CA ARG A 252 -3.24 26.90 9.17
C ARG A 252 -2.44 26.85 10.48
N PRO A 253 -1.26 26.21 10.49
CA PRO A 253 -0.41 26.13 11.68
C PRO A 253 0.41 27.41 11.85
N GLU A 254 -0.25 28.56 12.05
CA GLU A 254 0.41 29.88 12.11
C GLU A 254 1.36 30.05 13.30
N LEU A 255 1.13 29.30 14.38
CA LEU A 255 1.96 29.31 15.58
C LEU A 255 3.21 28.43 15.48
N ILE A 256 3.39 27.71 14.37
CA ILE A 256 4.53 26.82 14.13
C ILE A 256 5.37 27.42 13.01
N THR A 257 6.41 28.16 13.39
CA THR A 257 7.28 28.90 12.45
C THR A 257 7.86 28.00 11.36
N ASP A 258 8.31 26.80 11.74
CA ASP A 258 8.93 25.84 10.84
C ASP A 258 7.95 24.89 10.16
N ALA A 259 6.65 25.23 10.13
CA ALA A 259 5.66 24.38 9.52
C ALA A 259 5.94 24.09 8.04
N ARG A 260 5.69 22.84 7.64
CA ARG A 260 5.74 22.37 6.26
C ARG A 260 4.52 21.48 6.00
N TYR A 261 3.58 21.96 5.20
CA TYR A 261 2.32 21.27 4.94
C TYR A 261 1.83 21.51 3.52
N TYR A 262 1.09 20.55 2.98
CA TYR A 262 0.40 20.68 1.70
C TYR A 262 -0.82 21.59 1.85
N LYS A 263 -1.04 22.45 0.85
CA LYS A 263 -2.25 23.27 0.77
C LYS A 263 -3.49 22.38 0.55
N PRO A 264 -4.70 22.85 0.89
CA PRO A 264 -5.90 22.02 0.91
C PRO A 264 -6.14 21.21 -0.38
N ALA A 265 -6.03 21.84 -1.55
CA ALA A 265 -6.25 21.12 -2.82
C ALA A 265 -5.31 19.92 -3.00
N ALA A 266 -4.01 20.11 -2.78
CA ALA A 266 -3.01 19.05 -2.92
C ALA A 266 -3.15 17.97 -1.84
N ALA A 267 -3.37 18.39 -0.58
CA ALA A 267 -3.55 17.46 0.54
C ALA A 267 -4.79 16.58 0.35
N VAL A 268 -5.92 17.17 -0.06
CA VAL A 268 -7.16 16.45 -0.31
C VAL A 268 -7.03 15.52 -1.52
N ASP A 269 -6.41 15.97 -2.62
CA ASP A 269 -6.17 15.13 -3.79
C ASP A 269 -5.35 13.87 -3.42
N LEU A 270 -4.24 14.05 -2.69
CA LEU A 270 -3.43 12.93 -2.23
C LEU A 270 -4.17 12.06 -1.19
N GLY A 271 -4.87 12.67 -0.23
CA GLY A 271 -5.62 11.95 0.80
C GLY A 271 -6.74 11.08 0.21
N VAL A 272 -7.43 11.57 -0.82
CA VAL A 272 -8.47 10.79 -1.51
C VAL A 272 -7.85 9.61 -2.25
N ASN A 273 -6.69 9.79 -2.90
CA ASN A 273 -5.97 8.65 -3.48
C ASN A 273 -5.54 7.64 -2.41
N LEU A 274 -5.01 8.08 -1.26
CA LEU A 274 -4.64 7.21 -0.14
C LEU A 274 -5.85 6.39 0.35
N ALA A 275 -7.00 7.03 0.52
CA ALA A 275 -8.23 6.35 0.94
C ALA A 275 -8.73 5.34 -0.10
N LEU A 276 -8.74 5.71 -1.38
CA LEU A 276 -9.10 4.78 -2.47
C LEU A 276 -8.10 3.64 -2.59
N TYR A 277 -6.82 3.88 -2.32
CA TYR A 277 -5.80 2.83 -2.30
C TYR A 277 -6.08 1.83 -1.19
N ALA A 278 -6.34 2.31 0.03
CA ALA A 278 -6.68 1.44 1.16
C ALA A 278 -7.92 0.56 0.87
N VAL A 279 -8.95 1.12 0.22
CA VAL A 279 -10.15 0.36 -0.17
C VAL A 279 -9.86 -0.61 -1.31
N GLY A 280 -9.24 -0.14 -2.39
CA GLY A 280 -9.03 -0.91 -3.61
C GLY A 280 -8.00 -2.04 -3.49
N TRP A 281 -7.07 -1.93 -2.54
CA TRP A 281 -6.02 -2.91 -2.29
C TRP A 281 -6.30 -3.83 -1.10
N PHE A 282 -7.45 -3.69 -0.43
CA PHE A 282 -7.76 -4.45 0.79
C PHE A 282 -7.79 -5.97 0.53
N ASP A 283 -8.40 -6.43 -0.56
CA ASP A 283 -8.42 -7.86 -0.90
C ASP A 283 -7.02 -8.40 -1.22
N SER A 284 -6.19 -7.60 -1.89
CA SER A 284 -4.78 -7.96 -2.11
C SER A 284 -4.01 -8.04 -0.79
N ALA A 285 -4.32 -7.17 0.17
CA ALA A 285 -3.73 -7.19 1.51
C ALA A 285 -4.06 -8.48 2.26
N ARG A 286 -5.34 -8.87 2.26
CA ARG A 286 -5.80 -10.12 2.88
C ARG A 286 -5.24 -11.35 2.18
N ARG A 287 -4.97 -11.27 0.88
CA ARG A 287 -4.32 -12.36 0.14
C ARG A 287 -2.88 -12.54 0.56
N TYR A 288 -2.14 -11.44 0.73
CA TYR A 288 -0.80 -11.46 1.28
C TYR A 288 -0.79 -12.08 2.69
N ALA A 289 -1.71 -11.66 3.55
CA ALA A 289 -1.84 -12.15 4.92
C ALA A 289 -2.05 -13.68 5.02
N ALA A 290 -2.67 -14.29 4.01
CA ALA A 290 -2.88 -15.73 3.97
C ALA A 290 -1.58 -16.53 3.77
N GLY A 291 -0.47 -15.88 3.40
CA GLY A 291 0.84 -16.49 3.22
C GLY A 291 1.02 -17.23 1.89
N GLU A 292 2.24 -17.74 1.70
CA GLU A 292 2.69 -18.57 0.58
C GLU A 292 3.19 -19.92 1.13
N SER A 293 3.05 -20.98 0.34
CA SER A 293 3.62 -22.29 0.66
C SER A 293 5.00 -22.43 0.02
N GLU A 294 6.04 -22.61 0.83
CA GLU A 294 7.40 -22.84 0.35
C GLU A 294 7.67 -24.34 0.16
N ALA A 295 8.44 -24.71 -0.86
CA ALA A 295 8.92 -26.07 -1.04
C ALA A 295 9.98 -26.42 0.00
N GLU A 296 9.88 -27.60 0.60
CA GLU A 296 10.94 -28.12 1.48
C GLU A 296 12.25 -28.30 0.68
N PRO A 297 13.40 -27.85 1.19
CA PRO A 297 14.67 -28.03 0.52
C PRO A 297 14.95 -29.51 0.20
N GLY A 298 15.29 -29.80 -1.07
CA GLY A 298 15.66 -31.16 -1.51
C GLY A 298 14.49 -32.06 -1.93
N THR A 299 13.25 -31.57 -1.98
CA THR A 299 12.09 -32.35 -2.49
C THR A 299 11.88 -32.20 -4.00
N ALA A 300 12.91 -31.81 -4.76
CA ALA A 300 12.80 -31.65 -6.20
C ALA A 300 12.46 -32.99 -6.85
N ASN A 301 11.27 -33.08 -7.45
CA ASN A 301 10.85 -34.22 -8.26
C ASN A 301 11.18 -33.91 -9.73
N PRO A 302 12.07 -34.67 -10.39
CA PRO A 302 12.43 -34.44 -11.79
C PRO A 302 11.26 -34.49 -12.78
N GLU A 303 10.16 -35.15 -12.42
CA GLU A 303 8.95 -35.25 -13.25
C GLU A 303 8.02 -34.03 -13.11
N GLN A 304 8.30 -33.14 -12.16
CA GLN A 304 7.52 -31.93 -11.90
C GLN A 304 8.26 -30.70 -12.43
N VAL A 305 7.50 -29.75 -12.96
CA VAL A 305 8.00 -28.41 -13.28
C VAL A 305 8.15 -27.64 -11.97
N PRO A 306 9.38 -27.33 -11.51
CA PRO A 306 9.58 -26.49 -10.34
C PRO A 306 9.29 -25.03 -10.69
N PHE A 307 8.82 -24.26 -9.71
CA PHE A 307 8.75 -22.80 -9.81
C PHE A 307 9.85 -22.21 -8.93
N ALA A 308 11.01 -21.92 -9.53
CA ALA A 308 12.16 -21.40 -8.80
C ALA A 308 12.24 -19.88 -8.93
N GLN A 309 11.98 -19.16 -7.84
CA GLN A 309 12.07 -17.71 -7.81
C GLN A 309 13.44 -17.26 -7.29
N LEU A 310 14.09 -16.38 -8.02
CA LEU A 310 15.40 -15.84 -7.66
C LEU A 310 15.30 -14.87 -6.47
N VAL A 311 16.20 -15.06 -5.51
CA VAL A 311 16.40 -14.14 -4.38
C VAL A 311 17.50 -13.15 -4.75
N THR A 312 17.16 -11.86 -4.80
CA THR A 312 18.10 -10.76 -5.04
C THR A 312 18.27 -9.89 -3.80
N ASP A 313 19.19 -8.93 -3.85
CA ASP A 313 19.34 -7.86 -2.85
C ASP A 313 18.20 -6.83 -2.87
N GLY A 314 17.48 -6.72 -4.00
CA GLY A 314 16.27 -5.91 -4.15
C GLY A 314 15.01 -6.53 -3.53
N PHE A 315 13.85 -5.87 -3.73
CA PHE A 315 12.55 -6.36 -3.28
C PHE A 315 12.07 -7.51 -4.19
N TRP A 316 12.61 -8.71 -3.96
CA TRP A 316 12.46 -9.88 -4.83
C TRP A 316 11.15 -10.64 -4.64
N ASN A 317 10.59 -10.66 -3.41
CA ASN A 317 9.29 -11.31 -3.13
C ASN A 317 8.14 -10.30 -3.16
N SER A 318 7.93 -9.71 -4.33
CA SER A 318 6.92 -8.68 -4.56
C SER A 318 5.51 -9.22 -4.76
N ASP A 319 5.30 -10.52 -4.92
CA ASP A 319 4.00 -11.12 -5.20
C ASP A 319 3.78 -12.48 -4.49
N PRO A 320 3.99 -12.58 -3.17
CA PRO A 320 3.98 -13.88 -2.52
C PRO A 320 2.65 -14.62 -2.70
N GLY A 321 2.76 -15.89 -3.06
CA GLY A 321 1.65 -16.79 -3.37
C GLY A 321 1.22 -16.75 -4.84
N SER A 322 1.81 -15.88 -5.68
CA SER A 322 1.51 -15.87 -7.11
C SER A 322 2.01 -17.14 -7.80
N GLY A 323 3.17 -17.66 -7.38
CA GLY A 323 3.73 -18.89 -7.90
C GLY A 323 2.82 -20.09 -7.63
N ASP A 324 2.38 -20.28 -6.38
CA ASP A 324 1.44 -21.35 -5.99
C ASP A 324 0.14 -21.34 -6.80
N ARG A 325 -0.39 -20.15 -7.09
CA ARG A 325 -1.59 -20.00 -7.93
C ARG A 325 -1.32 -20.34 -9.37
N PHE A 326 -0.18 -19.89 -9.88
CA PHE A 326 0.21 -20.16 -11.25
C PHE A 326 0.46 -21.65 -11.47
N LEU A 327 1.15 -22.34 -10.55
CA LEU A 327 1.33 -23.80 -10.60
C LEU A 327 -0.03 -24.53 -10.60
N ARG A 328 -0.97 -24.13 -9.73
CA ARG A 328 -2.34 -24.68 -9.76
C ARG A 328 -3.07 -24.39 -11.07
N TYR A 329 -2.85 -23.22 -11.67
CA TYR A 329 -3.41 -22.89 -12.97
C TYR A 329 -2.87 -23.83 -14.05
N LEU A 330 -1.55 -24.08 -14.07
CA LEU A 330 -0.90 -24.99 -15.02
C LEU A 330 -1.44 -26.42 -14.89
N GLY A 331 -1.49 -26.96 -13.67
CA GLY A 331 -2.00 -28.32 -13.43
C GLY A 331 -3.49 -28.47 -13.79
N ARG A 332 -4.31 -27.46 -13.50
CA ARG A 332 -5.75 -27.52 -13.80
C ARG A 332 -6.05 -27.40 -15.30
N ASN A 333 -5.44 -26.42 -15.97
CA ASN A 333 -5.82 -26.03 -17.33
C ASN A 333 -4.95 -26.66 -18.42
N LEU A 334 -3.66 -26.91 -18.14
CA LEU A 334 -2.70 -27.45 -19.11
C LEU A 334 -2.24 -28.87 -18.77
N LYS A 335 -2.66 -29.44 -17.63
CA LYS A 335 -2.27 -30.77 -17.15
C LYS A 335 -0.75 -30.93 -16.98
N VAL A 336 -0.04 -29.83 -16.76
CA VAL A 336 1.38 -29.84 -16.42
C VAL A 336 1.55 -30.39 -15.01
N ASN A 337 2.48 -31.34 -14.83
CA ASN A 337 2.86 -31.84 -13.51
C ASN A 337 3.75 -30.79 -12.83
N THR A 338 3.33 -30.22 -11.70
CA THR A 338 4.02 -29.09 -11.04
C THR A 338 4.39 -29.43 -9.60
N SER A 339 5.44 -28.81 -9.06
CA SER A 339 5.89 -29.01 -7.65
C SER A 339 4.83 -28.68 -6.59
N GLY A 340 3.87 -27.81 -6.92
CA GLY A 340 2.80 -27.39 -6.02
C GLY A 340 3.18 -26.25 -5.06
N SER A 341 4.48 -25.95 -4.93
CA SER A 341 5.04 -24.86 -4.13
C SER A 341 6.26 -24.22 -4.81
N VAL A 342 6.61 -23.01 -4.37
CA VAL A 342 7.73 -22.20 -4.88
C VAL A 342 9.03 -22.56 -4.17
N SER A 343 10.14 -22.59 -4.90
CA SER A 343 11.50 -22.69 -4.35
C SER A 343 12.21 -21.33 -4.45
N TYR A 344 12.80 -20.87 -3.35
CA TYR A 344 13.60 -19.64 -3.36
C TYR A 344 15.07 -19.94 -3.63
N VAL A 345 15.60 -19.38 -4.72
CA VAL A 345 16.91 -19.73 -5.26
C VAL A 345 17.85 -18.53 -5.17
N ASN A 346 18.87 -18.65 -4.33
CA ASN A 346 20.00 -17.72 -4.33
C ASN A 346 21.04 -18.21 -5.34
N VAL A 347 21.32 -17.38 -6.36
CA VAL A 347 22.22 -17.72 -7.47
C VAL A 347 23.61 -18.13 -7.00
N ASP A 348 24.15 -17.50 -5.95
CA ASP A 348 25.50 -17.81 -5.45
C ASP A 348 25.57 -19.20 -4.82
N ARG A 349 24.51 -19.61 -4.12
CA ARG A 349 24.51 -20.82 -3.26
C ARG A 349 23.92 -22.06 -3.91
N ALA A 350 22.94 -21.88 -4.81
CA ALA A 350 22.18 -22.99 -5.36
C ALA A 350 22.84 -23.61 -6.59
N GLU A 351 22.67 -24.91 -6.82
CA GLU A 351 22.98 -25.53 -8.10
C GLU A 351 21.84 -25.25 -9.09
N LEU A 352 22.10 -24.38 -10.07
CA LEU A 352 21.05 -23.91 -10.98
C LEU A 352 20.56 -25.00 -11.93
N SER A 353 21.36 -26.03 -12.18
CA SER A 353 20.98 -27.20 -13.00
C SER A 353 19.76 -27.94 -12.46
N ASP A 354 19.46 -27.80 -11.17
CA ASP A 354 18.30 -28.43 -10.54
C ASP A 354 16.99 -27.69 -10.86
N TYR A 355 17.08 -26.49 -11.45
CA TYR A 355 15.95 -25.61 -11.72
C TYR A 355 15.93 -25.22 -13.19
N PRO A 356 15.26 -25.98 -14.08
CA PRO A 356 15.29 -25.70 -15.52
C PRO A 356 14.50 -24.44 -15.91
N PHE A 357 13.64 -23.95 -15.02
CA PHE A 357 12.90 -22.69 -15.17
C PHE A 357 13.12 -21.78 -13.96
N LEU A 358 13.71 -20.61 -14.19
CA LEU A 358 13.88 -19.56 -13.19
C LEU A 358 12.91 -18.41 -13.41
N PHE A 359 12.44 -17.83 -12.30
CA PHE A 359 11.57 -16.68 -12.26
C PHE A 359 12.25 -15.55 -11.49
N LEU A 360 12.30 -14.35 -12.07
CA LEU A 360 12.80 -13.14 -11.42
C LEU A 360 11.67 -12.11 -11.36
N ASN A 361 11.40 -11.61 -10.17
CA ASN A 361 10.34 -10.64 -9.92
C ASN A 361 10.86 -9.51 -9.04
N GLY A 362 10.25 -8.33 -9.12
CA GLY A 362 10.54 -7.28 -8.16
C GLY A 362 9.83 -5.96 -8.41
N LEU A 363 9.99 -5.05 -7.44
CA LEU A 363 9.37 -3.71 -7.41
C LEU A 363 10.35 -2.55 -7.62
N GLY A 364 11.64 -2.74 -7.39
CA GLY A 364 12.63 -1.67 -7.45
C GLY A 364 14.00 -2.15 -7.90
N ASP A 365 15.03 -1.36 -7.64
CA ASP A 365 16.37 -1.72 -8.08
C ASP A 365 16.89 -3.02 -7.43
N PHE A 366 17.77 -3.72 -8.15
CA PHE A 366 18.49 -4.91 -7.70
C PHE A 366 19.80 -5.06 -8.48
N THR A 367 20.76 -5.75 -7.89
CA THR A 367 22.04 -6.04 -8.53
C THR A 367 22.43 -7.50 -8.29
N LEU A 368 22.87 -8.17 -9.36
CA LEU A 368 23.67 -9.39 -9.24
C LEU A 368 25.15 -9.06 -9.42
N GLU A 369 25.96 -9.56 -8.50
CA GLU A 369 27.40 -9.47 -8.55
C GLU A 369 27.96 -10.25 -9.74
N LYS A 370 29.18 -9.89 -10.18
CA LYS A 370 29.78 -10.47 -11.38
C LYS A 370 29.82 -12.01 -11.37
N PRO A 371 30.22 -12.70 -10.28
CA PRO A 371 30.24 -14.17 -10.24
C PRO A 371 28.84 -14.79 -10.42
N ALA A 372 27.83 -14.23 -9.73
CA ALA A 372 26.43 -14.66 -9.85
C ALA A 372 25.92 -14.48 -11.29
N LEU A 373 26.23 -13.33 -11.90
CA LEU A 373 25.84 -13.02 -13.27
C LEU A 373 26.48 -13.99 -14.28
N GLU A 374 27.77 -14.31 -14.13
CA GLU A 374 28.47 -15.27 -14.99
C GLU A 374 27.97 -16.70 -14.82
N LYS A 375 27.59 -17.09 -13.59
CA LYS A 375 26.95 -18.38 -13.32
C LYS A 375 25.56 -18.47 -13.97
N LEU A 376 24.75 -17.42 -13.84
CA LEU A 376 23.43 -17.36 -14.45
C LEU A 376 23.51 -17.36 -15.99
N ARG A 377 24.49 -16.65 -16.57
CA ARG A 377 24.72 -16.67 -18.03
C ARG A 377 25.03 -18.08 -18.52
N ARG A 378 25.97 -18.78 -17.87
CA ARG A 378 26.30 -20.18 -18.21
C ARG A 378 25.08 -21.08 -18.12
N TYR A 379 24.30 -20.97 -17.04
CA TYR A 379 23.05 -21.70 -16.90
C TYR A 379 22.08 -21.49 -18.07
N LEU A 380 21.92 -20.24 -18.54
CA LEU A 380 21.04 -19.94 -19.68
C LEU A 380 21.62 -20.44 -21.01
N ASP A 381 22.93 -20.32 -21.21
CA ASP A 381 23.63 -20.83 -22.40
C ASP A 381 23.57 -22.38 -22.46
N ASP A 382 23.56 -23.04 -21.30
CA ASP A 382 23.45 -24.51 -21.17
C ASP A 382 22.01 -25.04 -21.29
N GLY A 383 21.04 -24.19 -21.64
CA GLY A 383 19.64 -24.60 -21.87
C GLY A 383 18.65 -24.21 -20.78
N GLY A 384 19.10 -23.54 -19.71
CA GLY A 384 18.21 -22.94 -18.72
C GLY A 384 17.27 -21.88 -19.31
N PHE A 385 16.23 -21.52 -18.56
CA PHE A 385 15.25 -20.51 -18.98
C PHE A 385 14.97 -19.51 -17.86
N LEU A 386 14.92 -18.21 -18.19
CA LEU A 386 14.58 -17.15 -17.23
C LEU A 386 13.37 -16.33 -17.68
N LEU A 387 12.33 -16.29 -16.84
CA LEU A 387 11.23 -15.33 -16.94
C LEU A 387 11.45 -14.18 -15.96
N VAL A 388 11.55 -12.96 -16.48
CA VAL A 388 11.63 -11.72 -15.70
C VAL A 388 10.28 -11.00 -15.74
N ASN A 389 9.72 -10.67 -14.57
CA ASN A 389 8.45 -9.97 -14.41
C ASN A 389 8.65 -8.64 -13.66
N ASN A 390 8.04 -7.56 -14.16
CA ASN A 390 8.00 -6.27 -13.49
C ASN A 390 6.71 -6.14 -12.66
N THR A 391 6.81 -6.26 -11.33
CA THR A 391 5.64 -6.10 -10.46
C THR A 391 5.07 -4.69 -10.58
N MET A 392 3.75 -4.60 -10.79
CA MET A 392 3.00 -3.36 -11.01
C MET A 392 3.46 -2.49 -12.20
N GLY A 393 4.44 -2.95 -12.99
CA GLY A 393 5.02 -2.22 -14.12
C GLY A 393 5.73 -0.92 -13.72
N LEU A 394 6.43 -0.91 -12.58
CA LEU A 394 7.14 0.27 -12.08
C LEU A 394 8.40 0.56 -12.93
N ALA A 395 8.65 1.84 -13.18
CA ALA A 395 9.76 2.31 -14.01
C ALA A 395 11.13 1.99 -13.40
N GLU A 396 11.23 1.99 -12.07
CA GLU A 396 12.47 1.68 -11.36
C GLU A 396 12.93 0.24 -11.63
N PHE A 397 12.02 -0.75 -11.50
CA PHE A 397 12.33 -2.14 -11.81
C PHE A 397 12.48 -2.36 -13.32
N ASP A 398 11.70 -1.70 -14.19
CA ASP A 398 11.91 -1.80 -15.66
C ASP A 398 13.34 -1.39 -16.03
N GLY A 399 13.83 -0.29 -15.46
CA GLY A 399 15.21 0.17 -15.63
C GLY A 399 16.22 -0.87 -15.11
N ALA A 400 16.00 -1.42 -13.92
CA ALA A 400 16.86 -2.43 -13.31
C ALA A 400 16.92 -3.73 -14.14
N ALA A 401 15.76 -4.25 -14.55
CA ALA A 401 15.64 -5.45 -15.37
C ALA A 401 16.37 -5.30 -16.72
N ARG A 402 16.18 -4.16 -17.41
CA ARG A 402 16.88 -3.88 -18.68
C ARG A 402 18.38 -3.77 -18.51
N ARG A 403 18.87 -3.10 -17.44
CA ARG A 403 20.31 -3.04 -17.13
C ARG A 403 20.87 -4.42 -16.80
N PHE A 404 20.14 -5.21 -16.02
CA PHE A 404 20.51 -6.58 -15.68
C PHE A 404 20.64 -7.44 -16.94
N ILE A 405 19.64 -7.43 -17.83
CA ILE A 405 19.66 -8.20 -19.09
C ILE A 405 20.81 -7.75 -20.00
N ALA A 406 21.05 -6.44 -20.11
CA ALA A 406 22.17 -5.91 -20.90
C ALA A 406 23.54 -6.32 -20.35
N ARG A 407 23.69 -6.44 -19.03
CA ARG A 407 24.91 -6.98 -18.41
C ARG A 407 25.04 -8.49 -18.61
N LEU A 408 23.93 -9.23 -18.58
CA LEU A 408 23.88 -10.67 -18.77
C LEU A 408 24.28 -11.06 -20.21
N TYR A 409 23.79 -10.31 -21.20
CA TYR A 409 24.09 -10.50 -22.61
C TYR A 409 24.47 -9.18 -23.32
N PRO A 410 25.73 -8.70 -23.19
CA PRO A 410 26.16 -7.42 -23.78
C PRO A 410 26.05 -7.36 -25.30
N GLU A 411 26.25 -8.49 -25.98
CA GLU A 411 26.27 -8.59 -27.45
C GLU A 411 24.89 -8.96 -28.03
N LYS A 412 23.90 -9.30 -27.20
CA LYS A 412 22.56 -9.67 -27.67
C LYS A 412 21.56 -8.55 -27.37
N LYS A 413 20.65 -8.30 -28.31
CA LYS A 413 19.63 -7.28 -28.16
C LYS A 413 18.38 -7.85 -27.48
N LEU A 414 17.93 -7.21 -26.40
CA LEU A 414 16.59 -7.42 -25.86
C LEU A 414 15.56 -6.87 -26.85
N GLY A 415 14.90 -7.76 -27.59
CA GLY A 415 13.95 -7.43 -28.65
C GLY A 415 12.51 -7.73 -28.22
N ARG A 416 11.53 -7.04 -28.83
CA ARG A 416 10.12 -7.42 -28.69
C ARG A 416 9.90 -8.78 -29.36
N ILE A 417 9.20 -9.69 -28.68
CA ILE A 417 8.80 -10.98 -29.25
C ILE A 417 7.59 -10.71 -30.17
N PRO A 418 7.70 -10.99 -31.48
CA PRO A 418 6.61 -10.70 -32.41
C PRO A 418 5.46 -11.72 -32.27
N ALA A 419 4.25 -11.33 -32.67
CA ALA A 419 3.04 -12.15 -32.51
C ALA A 419 3.05 -13.46 -33.32
N ASP A 420 3.89 -13.54 -34.35
CA ASP A 420 4.11 -14.73 -35.19
C ASP A 420 5.22 -15.66 -34.66
N HIS A 421 5.88 -15.30 -33.56
CA HIS A 421 6.89 -16.14 -32.91
C HIS A 421 6.29 -17.48 -32.44
N VAL A 422 7.09 -18.56 -32.49
CA VAL A 422 6.69 -19.93 -32.10
C VAL A 422 6.12 -20.03 -30.69
N LEU A 423 6.58 -19.17 -29.78
CA LEU A 423 6.01 -19.01 -28.43
C LEU A 423 4.49 -18.78 -28.48
N PHE A 424 3.99 -17.97 -29.39
CA PHE A 424 2.56 -17.67 -29.54
C PHE A 424 1.86 -18.60 -30.55
N THR A 425 2.51 -18.94 -31.67
CA THR A 425 1.86 -19.69 -32.75
C THR A 425 1.68 -21.17 -32.40
N HIS A 426 2.64 -21.79 -31.71
CA HIS A 426 2.56 -23.16 -31.19
C HIS A 426 2.09 -23.23 -29.73
N GLY A 427 1.86 -22.09 -29.09
CA GLY A 427 1.34 -22.01 -27.73
C GLY A 427 -0.09 -22.57 -27.59
N PRO A 428 -0.50 -22.95 -26.36
CA PRO A 428 -1.81 -23.57 -26.10
C PRO A 428 -2.98 -22.59 -26.18
N TYR A 429 -2.72 -21.28 -26.23
CA TYR A 429 -3.73 -20.24 -26.26
C TYR A 429 -3.53 -19.29 -27.44
N LYS A 430 -4.63 -18.75 -27.95
CA LYS A 430 -4.64 -17.65 -28.92
C LYS A 430 -5.01 -16.34 -28.19
N PHE A 431 -4.41 -15.25 -28.64
CA PHE A 431 -4.61 -13.91 -28.08
C PHE A 431 -5.25 -13.02 -29.15
N ALA A 432 -6.47 -12.53 -28.86
CA ALA A 432 -7.19 -11.60 -29.72
C ALA A 432 -6.96 -10.14 -29.33
N ASP A 433 -6.46 -9.90 -28.12
CA ASP A 433 -6.14 -8.61 -27.55
C ASP A 433 -4.93 -8.75 -26.59
N SER A 434 -4.45 -7.62 -26.05
CA SER A 434 -3.31 -7.57 -25.13
C SER A 434 -3.60 -8.11 -23.74
N GLY A 435 -4.88 -8.16 -23.33
CA GLY A 435 -5.27 -8.52 -21.98
C GLY A 435 -4.82 -7.53 -20.90
N PHE A 436 -4.51 -6.29 -21.26
CA PHE A 436 -4.05 -5.23 -20.36
C PHE A 436 -5.15 -4.71 -19.42
N THR A 437 -4.75 -4.28 -18.22
CA THR A 437 -5.55 -3.34 -17.42
C THR A 437 -5.65 -1.97 -18.10
N ALA A 438 -6.56 -1.12 -17.62
CA ALA A 438 -6.70 0.24 -18.15
C ALA A 438 -5.38 1.03 -18.03
N GLU A 439 -4.65 0.84 -16.94
CA GLU A 439 -3.37 1.50 -16.70
C GLU A 439 -2.26 0.98 -17.61
N ALA A 440 -2.23 -0.32 -17.89
CA ALA A 440 -1.31 -0.88 -18.88
C ALA A 440 -1.64 -0.40 -20.29
N ALA A 441 -2.91 -0.33 -20.68
CA ALA A 441 -3.33 0.23 -21.97
C ALA A 441 -3.00 1.73 -22.10
N ALA A 442 -3.12 2.50 -21.01
CA ALA A 442 -2.73 3.91 -20.99
C ALA A 442 -1.20 4.09 -21.12
N ARG A 443 -0.40 3.20 -20.53
CA ARG A 443 1.07 3.24 -20.62
C ARG A 443 1.60 2.76 -21.98
N TYR A 444 0.91 1.79 -22.60
CA TYR A 444 1.27 1.22 -23.89
C TYR A 444 0.15 1.46 -24.92
N PRO A 445 -0.09 2.72 -25.33
CA PRO A 445 -1.17 3.05 -26.24
C PRO A 445 -0.97 2.39 -27.61
N GLY A 446 -2.03 1.80 -28.16
CA GLY A 446 -2.01 1.11 -29.45
C GLY A 446 -1.49 -0.33 -29.40
N GLU A 447 -1.02 -0.80 -28.25
CA GLU A 447 -0.56 -2.16 -28.07
C GLU A 447 -1.75 -3.11 -27.89
N THR A 448 -2.06 -3.86 -28.95
CA THR A 448 -3.24 -4.73 -29.05
C THR A 448 -2.92 -6.21 -28.85
N PHE A 449 -1.68 -6.55 -28.53
CA PHE A 449 -1.21 -7.93 -28.32
C PHE A 449 -0.37 -7.99 -27.04
N PRO A 450 -0.21 -9.18 -26.39
CA PRO A 450 0.66 -9.28 -25.23
C PRO A 450 2.08 -8.78 -25.52
N LEU A 451 2.58 -7.93 -24.62
CA LEU A 451 3.89 -7.31 -24.75
C LEU A 451 4.93 -8.10 -23.96
N LEU A 452 5.76 -8.85 -24.69
CA LEU A 452 6.92 -9.54 -24.16
C LEU A 452 8.19 -9.12 -24.91
N TYR A 453 9.30 -9.08 -24.20
CA TYR A 453 10.64 -8.96 -24.76
C TYR A 453 11.40 -10.25 -24.54
N GLY A 454 12.39 -10.53 -25.36
CA GLY A 454 13.23 -11.72 -25.21
C GLY A 454 14.65 -11.54 -25.71
N VAL A 455 15.51 -12.43 -25.25
CA VAL A 455 16.86 -12.64 -25.77
C VAL A 455 16.95 -14.07 -26.29
N SER A 456 17.26 -14.20 -27.57
CA SER A 456 17.42 -15.50 -28.22
C SER A 456 18.86 -16.02 -28.07
N ASP A 457 18.99 -17.34 -28.02
CA ASP A 457 20.23 -18.07 -28.21
C ASP A 457 20.04 -19.10 -29.33
N GLY A 458 20.57 -18.80 -30.52
CA GLY A 458 20.16 -19.47 -31.74
C GLY A 458 18.65 -19.31 -31.99
N ASP A 459 17.96 -20.43 -32.20
CA ASP A 459 16.51 -20.48 -32.45
C ASP A 459 15.66 -20.55 -31.17
N ARG A 460 16.29 -20.62 -29.99
CA ARG A 460 15.63 -20.74 -28.69
C ARG A 460 15.58 -19.39 -27.97
N LEU A 461 14.49 -19.08 -27.28
CA LEU A 461 14.47 -17.98 -26.30
C LEU A 461 15.13 -18.45 -25.01
N ALA A 462 16.27 -17.85 -24.66
CA ALA A 462 16.93 -18.10 -23.38
C ALA A 462 16.25 -17.33 -22.23
N LEU A 463 15.72 -16.15 -22.53
CA LEU A 463 15.11 -15.25 -21.56
C LEU A 463 13.87 -14.58 -22.13
N VAL A 464 12.84 -14.45 -21.29
CA VAL A 464 11.64 -13.62 -21.55
C VAL A 464 11.51 -12.56 -20.47
N TYR A 465 11.25 -11.33 -20.86
CA TYR A 465 10.97 -10.21 -19.97
C TYR A 465 9.57 -9.63 -20.25
N SER A 466 8.76 -9.51 -19.19
CA SER A 466 7.48 -8.84 -19.22
C SER A 466 7.55 -7.51 -18.44
N PRO A 467 7.44 -6.35 -19.11
CA PRO A 467 7.35 -5.06 -18.42
C PRO A 467 5.95 -4.79 -17.84
N VAL A 468 4.95 -5.59 -18.23
CA VAL A 468 3.59 -5.57 -17.69
C VAL A 468 3.46 -6.74 -16.72
N ASP A 469 2.93 -6.49 -15.53
CA ASP A 469 2.91 -7.47 -14.44
C ASP A 469 2.02 -8.70 -14.75
N LEU A 470 2.66 -9.85 -14.92
CA LEU A 470 2.05 -11.18 -15.06
C LEU A 470 1.68 -11.76 -13.70
N ALA A 471 2.60 -11.69 -12.73
CA ALA A 471 2.45 -12.31 -11.41
C ALA A 471 1.28 -11.72 -10.63
N GLY A 472 1.07 -10.41 -10.75
CA GLY A 472 -0.11 -9.75 -10.21
C GLY A 472 -1.42 -10.28 -10.79
N GLY A 473 -1.43 -10.65 -12.07
CA GLY A 473 -2.59 -11.25 -12.71
C GLY A 473 -2.87 -12.67 -12.19
N TRP A 474 -1.83 -13.46 -11.91
CA TRP A 474 -1.95 -14.81 -11.34
C TRP A 474 -2.59 -14.83 -9.95
N GLN A 475 -2.52 -13.71 -9.23
CA GLN A 475 -3.08 -13.59 -7.88
C GLN A 475 -4.61 -13.59 -7.84
N GLN A 476 -5.26 -13.24 -8.96
CA GLN A 476 -6.73 -13.20 -9.08
C GLN A 476 -7.40 -12.29 -8.04
N VAL A 477 -6.73 -11.19 -7.70
CA VAL A 477 -7.27 -10.13 -6.84
C VAL A 477 -7.10 -8.78 -7.53
N PRO A 478 -8.04 -7.84 -7.36
CA PRO A 478 -7.90 -6.50 -7.91
C PRO A 478 -6.66 -5.78 -7.38
N ARG A 479 -5.97 -5.08 -8.27
CA ARG A 479 -4.88 -4.15 -7.93
C ARG A 479 -5.04 -2.85 -8.72
N PRO A 480 -6.01 -2.00 -8.33
CA PRO A 480 -6.30 -0.77 -9.06
C PRO A 480 -5.07 0.11 -9.19
N GLY A 481 -4.89 0.74 -10.35
CA GLY A 481 -3.77 1.61 -10.65
C GLY A 481 -2.49 0.89 -11.14
N SER A 482 -2.43 -0.45 -11.11
CA SER A 482 -1.25 -1.22 -11.52
C SER A 482 -1.19 -1.47 -13.03
N VAL A 483 0.01 -1.40 -13.60
CA VAL A 483 0.28 -1.81 -14.99
C VAL A 483 0.46 -3.32 -15.01
N MET A 484 -0.61 -4.04 -15.32
CA MET A 484 -0.64 -5.50 -15.24
C MET A 484 -1.52 -6.13 -16.32
N TYR A 485 -1.40 -7.44 -16.49
CA TYR A 485 -2.35 -8.23 -17.27
C TYR A 485 -3.57 -8.57 -16.41
N LEU A 486 -4.75 -8.57 -17.01
CA LEU A 486 -5.96 -9.14 -16.43
C LEU A 486 -5.74 -10.62 -16.12
N SER A 487 -6.34 -11.13 -15.05
CA SER A 487 -6.06 -12.49 -14.56
C SER A 487 -6.25 -13.61 -15.58
N SER A 488 -7.25 -13.48 -16.47
CA SER A 488 -7.48 -14.42 -17.57
C SER A 488 -6.34 -14.42 -18.58
N ALA A 489 -5.86 -13.24 -18.97
CA ALA A 489 -4.75 -13.08 -19.90
C ALA A 489 -3.41 -13.49 -19.26
N ALA A 490 -3.17 -13.10 -18.01
CA ALA A 490 -1.95 -13.44 -17.27
C ALA A 490 -1.76 -14.95 -17.14
N GLY A 491 -2.82 -15.69 -16.80
CA GLY A 491 -2.77 -17.16 -16.73
C GLY A 491 -2.48 -17.80 -18.08
N ARG A 492 -3.15 -17.34 -19.15
CA ARG A 492 -2.91 -17.83 -20.52
C ARG A 492 -1.51 -17.52 -21.02
N LEU A 493 -1.01 -16.30 -20.76
CA LEU A 493 0.32 -15.87 -21.18
C LEU A 493 1.42 -16.61 -20.42
N GLY A 494 1.28 -16.73 -19.09
CA GLY A 494 2.18 -17.57 -18.29
C GLY A 494 2.18 -19.03 -18.78
N GLY A 495 1.00 -19.61 -19.01
CA GLY A 495 0.89 -20.96 -19.56
C GLY A 495 1.54 -21.11 -20.93
N THR A 496 1.45 -20.09 -21.78
CA THR A 496 2.11 -20.04 -23.09
C THR A 496 3.64 -20.03 -22.97
N ILE A 497 4.18 -19.23 -22.05
CA ILE A 497 5.63 -19.19 -21.76
C ILE A 497 6.12 -20.54 -21.24
N VAL A 498 5.39 -21.16 -20.31
CA VAL A 498 5.77 -22.48 -19.76
C VAL A 498 5.66 -23.58 -20.81
N THR A 499 4.62 -23.58 -21.65
CA THR A 499 4.52 -24.56 -22.75
C THR A 499 5.66 -24.40 -23.75
N TYR A 500 6.06 -23.16 -24.07
CA TYR A 500 7.24 -22.94 -24.91
C TYR A 500 8.49 -23.56 -24.28
N PHE A 501 8.77 -23.24 -23.02
CA PHE A 501 9.89 -23.81 -22.26
C PHE A 501 9.89 -25.35 -22.22
N LEU A 502 8.72 -25.99 -22.11
CA LEU A 502 8.62 -27.45 -22.08
C LEU A 502 8.81 -28.14 -23.44
N THR A 503 8.81 -27.38 -24.54
CA THR A 503 8.76 -27.95 -25.90
C THR A 503 9.91 -27.51 -26.82
N HIS A 504 10.69 -26.51 -26.42
CA HIS A 504 11.82 -25.93 -27.17
C HIS A 504 12.96 -25.64 -26.21
#